data_AF-A0A2H9MXF5-F1
#
_entry.id   AF-A0A2H9MXF5-F1
#
_cell.length_a   1.000
_cell.length_b   1.000
_cell.length_c   1.000
_cell.angle_alpha   90.00
_cell.angle_beta   90.00
_cell.angle_gamma   90.00
#
_symmetry.space_group_name_H-M   'P 1'
#
loop_
_entity.id
_entity.type
_entity.pdbx_description
1 polymer ?
#
loop_
_entity_poly.entity_id
_entity_poly.type
_entity_poly.pdbx_seq_one_letter_code
_entity_poly.pdbx_strand_id
1 'polypeptide(L)'
;MVIQSISLGPNEAKLLLTLAEKDISVFTAEDAKEILQTTDSSAKHILMNLVRKRRLQRIERGKYLLIPEVAGVERYWAEEPWVIVPHLVDEYYVGFWTAMNYWDMTEQIPYTVFVATKKQKKKNSLQFGNQKFQFITLSDKKFFGFVEEKTKKT
;
A
#
# COMPACT_ATOMS: atom_id res chain seq x y z
N MET A 1 -4.73 -21.61 -16.27
CA MET A 1 -4.29 -20.68 -15.20
C MET A 1 -5.07 -21.07 -13.95
N VAL A 2 -4.40 -21.62 -12.93
CA VAL A 2 -5.11 -22.12 -11.72
C VAL A 2 -5.37 -20.91 -10.82
N ILE A 3 -6.63 -20.49 -10.73
CA ILE A 3 -7.09 -19.64 -9.63
C ILE A 3 -6.89 -20.49 -8.38
N GLN A 4 -5.83 -20.27 -7.62
CA GLN A 4 -5.74 -20.86 -6.29
C GLN A 4 -6.93 -20.32 -5.51
N SER A 5 -7.92 -21.17 -5.22
CA SER A 5 -9.04 -20.82 -4.37
C SER A 5 -8.51 -20.62 -2.95
N ILE A 6 -8.14 -19.38 -2.63
CA ILE A 6 -7.75 -19.01 -1.27
C ILE A 6 -8.98 -19.20 -0.40
N SER A 7 -8.96 -20.22 0.46
CA SER A 7 -10.03 -20.45 1.44
C SER A 7 -10.00 -19.31 2.46
N LEU A 8 -11.02 -18.45 2.44
CA LEU A 8 -11.23 -17.41 3.44
C LEU A 8 -12.20 -17.92 4.51
N GLY A 9 -11.85 -17.75 5.78
CA GLY A 9 -12.80 -17.98 6.86
C GLY A 9 -13.91 -16.91 6.88
N PRO A 10 -15.05 -17.13 7.56
CA PRO A 10 -16.15 -16.16 7.59
C PRO A 10 -15.73 -14.76 8.05
N ASN A 11 -14.91 -14.67 9.10
CA ASN A 11 -14.43 -13.40 9.62
C ASN A 11 -13.38 -12.75 8.70
N GLU A 12 -12.54 -13.55 8.03
CA GLU A 12 -11.57 -13.04 7.06
C GLU A 12 -12.30 -12.42 5.87
N ALA A 13 -13.30 -13.12 5.33
CA ALA A 13 -14.13 -12.62 4.24
C ALA A 13 -14.90 -11.36 4.66
N LYS A 14 -15.53 -11.36 5.85
CA LYS A 14 -16.22 -10.19 6.40
C LYS A 14 -15.30 -8.97 6.45
N LEU A 15 -14.11 -9.10 7.01
CA LEU A 15 -13.16 -7.98 7.11
C LEU A 15 -12.79 -7.43 5.74
N LEU A 16 -12.41 -8.30 4.79
CA LEU A 16 -11.99 -7.87 3.46
C LEU A 16 -13.12 -7.17 2.70
N LEU A 17 -14.34 -7.71 2.76
CA LEU A 17 -15.51 -7.11 2.11
C LEU A 17 -15.84 -5.75 2.71
N THR A 18 -15.88 -5.63 4.06
CA THR A 18 -16.17 -4.35 4.71
C THR A 18 -15.12 -3.29 4.42
N LEU A 19 -13.83 -3.66 4.33
CA LEU A 19 -12.78 -2.72 3.95
C LEU A 19 -12.94 -2.24 2.50
N ALA A 20 -13.26 -3.15 1.58
CA ALA A 20 -13.49 -2.83 0.17
C ALA A 20 -14.72 -1.93 -0.01
N GLU A 21 -15.84 -2.23 0.66
CA GLU A 21 -17.07 -1.42 0.62
C GLU A 21 -16.85 0.02 1.12
N LYS A 22 -15.94 0.20 2.08
CA LYS A 22 -15.61 1.50 2.67
C LYS A 22 -14.44 2.22 1.98
N ASP A 23 -13.88 1.63 0.93
CA ASP A 23 -12.66 2.11 0.26
C ASP A 23 -11.47 2.33 1.22
N ILE A 24 -11.40 1.50 2.27
CA ILE A 24 -10.35 1.59 3.29
C ILE A 24 -9.16 0.74 2.86
N SER A 25 -8.14 1.42 2.38
CA SER A 25 -6.90 0.79 1.94
C SER A 25 -5.93 0.51 3.08
N VAL A 26 -5.84 1.42 4.05
CA VAL A 26 -4.93 1.30 5.20
C VAL A 26 -5.71 1.44 6.49
N PHE A 27 -5.50 0.49 7.40
CA PHE A 27 -6.26 0.38 8.65
C PHE A 27 -5.40 -0.16 9.78
N THR A 28 -5.90 -0.04 11.00
CA THR A 28 -5.25 -0.46 12.24
C THR A 28 -5.79 -1.80 12.76
N ALA A 29 -5.08 -2.40 13.71
CA ALA A 29 -5.58 -3.60 14.39
C ALA A 29 -6.88 -3.31 15.16
N GLU A 30 -7.01 -2.09 15.68
CA GLU A 30 -8.18 -1.56 16.36
C GLU A 30 -9.37 -1.45 15.38
N ASP A 31 -9.18 -0.88 14.19
CA ASP A 31 -10.24 -0.82 13.16
C ASP A 31 -10.76 -2.22 12.81
N ALA A 32 -9.84 -3.19 12.64
CA ALA A 32 -10.22 -4.57 12.34
C ALA A 32 -11.02 -5.22 13.48
N LYS A 33 -10.63 -4.95 14.73
CA LYS A 33 -11.35 -5.42 15.92
C LYS A 33 -12.76 -4.85 15.96
N GLU A 34 -12.93 -3.57 15.67
CA GLU A 34 -14.23 -2.89 15.62
C GLU A 34 -15.13 -3.45 14.52
N ILE A 35 -14.59 -3.62 13.30
CA ILE A 35 -15.31 -4.21 12.15
C ILE A 35 -15.78 -5.64 12.47
N LEU A 36 -14.90 -6.42 13.11
CA LEU A 36 -15.16 -7.82 13.41
C LEU A 36 -15.96 -8.04 14.69
N GLN A 37 -16.07 -7.03 15.56
CA GLN A 37 -16.69 -7.11 16.89
C GLN A 37 -16.13 -8.29 17.70
N THR A 38 -14.80 -8.38 17.77
CA THR A 38 -14.11 -9.53 18.37
C THR A 38 -13.05 -9.10 19.39
N THR A 39 -12.39 -10.07 20.03
CA THR A 39 -11.32 -9.81 20.99
C THR A 39 -10.00 -9.45 20.28
N ASP A 40 -9.09 -8.81 21.01
CA ASP A 40 -7.78 -8.44 20.44
C ASP A 40 -6.98 -9.65 19.95
N SER A 41 -7.09 -10.80 20.63
CA SER A 41 -6.37 -12.02 20.22
C SER A 41 -6.95 -12.59 18.92
N SER A 42 -8.28 -12.62 18.81
CA SER A 42 -8.99 -13.08 17.62
C SER A 42 -8.70 -12.19 16.42
N ALA A 43 -8.79 -10.87 16.57
CA ALA A 43 -8.47 -9.91 15.52
C ALA A 43 -7.02 -10.08 15.05
N LYS A 44 -6.05 -10.17 15.97
CA LYS A 44 -4.64 -10.41 15.62
C LYS A 44 -4.43 -11.71 14.86
N HIS A 45 -5.11 -12.78 15.26
CA HIS A 45 -5.02 -14.07 14.58
C HIS A 45 -5.56 -13.99 13.14
N ILE A 46 -6.71 -13.34 12.94
CA ILE A 46 -7.31 -13.11 11.62
C ILE A 46 -6.38 -12.27 10.74
N LEU A 47 -5.85 -11.15 11.25
CA LEU A 47 -4.92 -10.30 10.54
C LEU A 47 -3.65 -11.07 10.13
N MET A 48 -3.10 -11.88 11.03
CA MET A 48 -1.92 -12.69 10.75
C MET A 48 -2.18 -13.75 9.68
N ASN A 49 -3.36 -14.37 9.68
CA ASN A 49 -3.76 -15.31 8.63
C ASN A 49 -3.92 -14.62 7.28
N LEU A 50 -4.56 -13.45 7.24
CA LEU A 50 -4.71 -12.67 6.02
C LEU A 50 -3.36 -12.17 5.47
N VAL A 51 -2.40 -11.84 6.34
CA VAL A 51 -1.02 -11.54 5.94
C VAL A 51 -0.34 -12.77 5.32
N ARG A 52 -0.46 -13.95 5.95
CA ARG A 52 0.06 -15.21 5.39
C ARG A 52 -0.56 -15.55 4.03
N LYS A 53 -1.86 -15.27 3.87
CA LYS A 53 -2.62 -15.43 2.63
C LYS A 53 -2.38 -14.31 1.61
N ARG A 54 -1.48 -13.36 1.89
CA ARG A 54 -1.15 -12.21 1.03
C ARG A 54 -2.38 -11.37 0.63
N ARG A 55 -3.36 -11.28 1.51
CA ARG A 55 -4.48 -10.33 1.39
C ARG A 55 -4.20 -9.02 2.10
N LEU A 56 -3.31 -9.04 3.09
CA LEU A 56 -2.85 -7.87 3.82
C LEU A 56 -1.32 -7.79 3.81
N GLN A 57 -0.80 -6.57 3.82
CA GLN A 57 0.60 -6.27 4.11
C GLN A 57 0.68 -5.50 5.44
N ARG A 58 1.53 -5.94 6.36
CA ARG A 58 1.84 -5.13 7.54
C ARG A 58 2.81 -4.01 7.16
N ILE A 59 2.40 -2.76 7.31
CA ILE A 59 3.22 -1.59 6.96
C ILE A 59 3.92 -0.99 8.18
N GLU A 60 3.28 -1.05 9.35
CA GLU A 60 3.86 -0.65 10.64
C GLU A 60 3.33 -1.56 11.76
N ARG A 61 3.84 -1.39 12.99
CA ARG A 61 3.31 -2.12 14.14
C ARG A 61 1.84 -1.74 14.36
N GLY A 62 0.93 -2.68 14.09
CA GLY A 62 -0.51 -2.49 14.28
C GLY A 62 -1.20 -1.84 13.09
N LYS A 63 -0.48 -1.58 11.98
CA LYS A 63 -1.03 -0.95 10.79
C LYS A 63 -0.86 -1.85 9.57
N TYR A 64 -1.93 -2.01 8.81
CA TYR A 64 -2.04 -2.94 7.69
C TYR A 64 -2.54 -2.21 6.46
N LEU A 65 -2.11 -2.69 5.31
CA LEU A 65 -2.55 -2.30 4.00
C LEU A 65 -3.34 -3.48 3.43
N LEU A 66 -4.57 -3.22 3.03
CA LEU A 66 -5.35 -4.10 2.18
C LEU A 66 -4.69 -4.17 0.81
N ILE A 67 -4.37 -5.38 0.34
CA ILE A 67 -3.80 -5.56 -0.99
C ILE A 67 -4.97 -5.48 -1.99
N PRO A 68 -5.01 -4.45 -2.88
CA PRO A 68 -6.10 -4.27 -3.84
C PRO A 68 -6.21 -5.47 -4.78
N GLU A 69 -7.41 -5.84 -5.25
CA GLU A 69 -7.57 -7.01 -6.12
C GLU A 69 -6.93 -6.85 -7.51
N VAL A 70 -6.80 -5.60 -7.97
CA VAL A 70 -6.07 -5.22 -9.20
C VAL A 70 -4.60 -5.70 -9.16
N ALA A 71 -4.09 -6.05 -7.97
CA ALA A 71 -2.84 -6.74 -7.71
C ALA A 71 -2.46 -7.89 -8.64
N GLY A 72 -3.44 -8.76 -8.91
CA GLY A 72 -3.18 -10.17 -9.15
C GLY A 72 -2.45 -10.88 -7.99
N VAL A 73 -2.69 -12.18 -7.84
CA VAL A 73 -2.12 -12.99 -6.73
C VAL A 73 -0.59 -13.18 -6.85
N GLU A 74 0.04 -12.86 -7.99
CA GLU A 74 1.46 -13.16 -8.18
C GLU A 74 2.39 -12.12 -8.81
N ARG A 75 2.02 -11.11 -9.62
CA ARG A 75 3.06 -10.43 -10.44
C ARG A 75 3.02 -8.93 -10.72
N TYR A 76 1.97 -8.17 -10.42
CA TYR A 76 1.85 -6.82 -11.03
C TYR A 76 2.26 -5.62 -10.17
N TRP A 77 2.81 -5.81 -8.97
CA TRP A 77 3.17 -4.69 -8.09
C TRP A 77 4.60 -4.18 -8.21
N ALA A 78 5.51 -5.00 -8.75
CA ALA A 78 6.90 -4.61 -8.88
C ALA A 78 7.12 -3.57 -9.99
N GLU A 79 6.16 -3.41 -10.91
CA GLU A 79 6.34 -2.62 -12.12
C GLU A 79 5.72 -1.22 -12.03
N GLU A 80 4.65 -1.02 -11.25
CA GLU A 80 3.89 0.25 -11.28
C GLU A 80 3.68 0.86 -9.86
N PRO A 81 4.66 1.59 -9.32
CA PRO A 81 4.58 2.25 -8.01
C PRO A 81 3.32 3.07 -7.75
N TRP A 82 2.76 3.69 -8.78
CA TRP A 82 1.60 4.58 -8.71
C TRP A 82 0.29 3.85 -8.36
N VAL A 83 0.24 2.52 -8.42
CA VAL A 83 -0.94 1.79 -7.94
C VAL A 83 -0.96 1.77 -6.41
N ILE A 84 0.20 1.67 -5.74
CA ILE A 84 0.27 1.48 -4.28
C ILE A 84 0.44 2.78 -3.50
N VAL A 85 1.14 3.79 -4.05
CA VAL A 85 1.36 5.07 -3.34
C VAL A 85 0.06 5.77 -2.91
N PRO A 86 -1.01 5.84 -3.71
CA PRO A 86 -2.28 6.46 -3.29
C PRO A 86 -2.88 5.79 -2.04
N HIS A 87 -2.64 4.49 -1.86
CA HIS A 87 -3.11 3.72 -0.72
C HIS A 87 -2.26 3.99 0.54
N LEU A 88 -1.05 4.53 0.39
CA LEU A 88 -0.10 4.75 1.48
C LEU A 88 -0.11 6.18 2.00
N VAL A 89 -0.45 7.16 1.17
CA VAL A 89 -0.39 8.60 1.46
C VAL A 89 -1.49 9.36 0.70
N ASP A 90 -2.19 10.27 1.37
CA ASP A 90 -3.25 11.08 0.74
C ASP A 90 -2.70 12.26 -0.07
N GLU A 91 -1.66 12.94 0.46
CA GLU A 91 -1.10 14.15 -0.15
C GLU A 91 0.40 13.94 -0.44
N TYR A 92 0.69 13.73 -1.72
CA TYR A 92 2.02 13.35 -2.19
C TYR A 92 2.27 13.70 -3.66
N TYR A 93 3.54 13.62 -4.04
CA TYR A 93 3.94 13.40 -5.43
C TYR A 93 5.09 12.39 -5.47
N VAL A 94 5.21 11.64 -6.57
CA VAL A 94 6.36 10.77 -6.81
C VAL A 94 7.47 11.64 -7.40
N GLY A 95 8.66 11.60 -6.79
CA GLY A 95 9.71 12.59 -7.02
C GLY A 95 11.11 11.99 -7.12
N PHE A 96 12.11 12.88 -7.12
CA PHE A 96 13.53 12.53 -7.05
C PHE A 96 13.93 11.55 -8.17
N TRP A 97 14.66 10.49 -7.85
CA TRP A 97 15.12 9.51 -8.83
C TRP A 97 13.97 8.79 -9.53
N THR A 98 12.85 8.55 -8.85
CA THR A 98 11.68 7.94 -9.47
C THR A 98 11.08 8.84 -10.56
N ALA A 99 11.00 10.15 -10.32
CA ALA A 99 10.56 11.10 -11.34
C ALA A 99 11.56 11.22 -12.49
N MET A 100 12.87 11.26 -12.20
CA MET A 100 13.89 11.30 -13.26
C MET A 100 13.79 10.08 -14.18
N ASN A 101 13.54 8.89 -13.63
CA ASN A 101 13.35 7.69 -14.43
C ASN A 101 12.04 7.74 -15.24
N TYR A 102 10.94 8.20 -14.66
CA TYR A 102 9.66 8.34 -15.36
C TYR A 102 9.72 9.32 -16.55
N TRP A 103 10.50 10.39 -16.44
CA TRP A 103 10.67 11.39 -17.50
C TRP A 103 11.84 11.09 -18.46
N ASP A 104 12.30 9.83 -18.51
CA ASP A 104 13.41 9.37 -19.35
C ASP A 104 14.71 10.18 -19.17
N MET A 105 14.90 10.80 -18.00
CA MET A 105 16.11 11.57 -17.65
C MET A 105 17.22 10.65 -17.13
N THR A 106 16.95 9.35 -16.95
CA THR A 106 17.94 8.34 -16.57
C THR A 106 17.54 6.95 -17.07
N GLU A 107 18.51 6.19 -17.56
CA GLU A 107 18.34 4.78 -17.98
C GLU A 107 18.29 3.80 -16.79
N GLN A 108 18.65 4.25 -15.59
CA GLN A 108 18.71 3.39 -14.41
C GLN A 108 17.33 3.22 -13.78
N ILE A 109 16.87 1.97 -13.70
CA ILE A 109 15.61 1.60 -13.05
C ILE A 109 15.79 1.66 -11.52
N PRO A 110 15.09 2.53 -10.80
CA PRO A 110 15.28 2.69 -9.36
C PRO A 110 14.56 1.60 -8.55
N TYR A 111 15.32 0.82 -7.77
CA TYR A 111 14.77 -0.11 -6.77
C TYR A 111 14.04 0.56 -5.59
N THR A 112 14.13 1.89 -5.50
CA THR A 112 13.44 2.68 -4.47
C THR A 112 12.51 3.69 -5.12
N VAL A 113 11.24 3.66 -4.72
CA VAL A 113 10.23 4.67 -5.06
C VAL A 113 10.35 5.81 -4.06
N PHE A 114 10.67 7.00 -4.54
CA PHE A 114 10.73 8.20 -3.70
C PHE A 114 9.41 8.96 -3.78
N VAL A 115 8.79 9.14 -2.62
CA VAL A 115 7.49 9.80 -2.47
C VAL A 115 7.66 11.02 -1.58
N ALA A 116 7.43 12.21 -2.12
CA ALA A 116 7.37 13.43 -1.34
C ALA A 116 5.99 13.57 -0.69
N THR A 117 5.93 14.01 0.57
CA THR A 117 4.67 14.25 1.27
C THR A 117 4.83 15.38 2.29
N LYS A 118 3.73 16.03 2.66
CA LYS A 118 3.72 17.03 3.75
C LYS A 118 3.52 16.40 5.13
N LYS A 119 2.97 15.18 5.21
CA LYS A 119 2.71 14.51 6.48
C LYS A 119 3.89 13.62 6.88
N GLN A 120 4.47 13.86 8.04
CA GLN A 120 5.54 13.01 8.57
C GLN A 120 5.02 11.59 8.82
N LYS A 121 5.70 10.59 8.26
CA LYS A 121 5.45 9.18 8.56
C LYS A 121 6.30 8.74 9.75
N LYS A 122 5.75 7.87 10.60
CA LYS A 122 6.48 7.30 11.73
C LYS A 122 7.68 6.48 11.24
N LYS A 123 7.50 5.73 10.16
CA LYS A 123 8.59 5.12 9.40
C LYS A 123 8.73 5.82 8.05
N ASN A 124 9.91 6.37 7.76
CA ASN A 124 10.20 7.04 6.50
C ASN A 124 10.46 6.06 5.34
N SER A 125 10.46 4.75 5.59
CA SER A 125 10.62 3.73 4.55
C SER A 125 9.73 2.52 4.78
N LEU A 126 9.18 1.97 3.69
CA LEU A 126 8.35 0.78 3.69
C LEU A 126 8.87 -0.19 2.63
N GLN A 127 9.09 -1.44 3.04
CA GLN A 127 9.33 -2.52 2.08
C GLN A 127 7.97 -3.13 1.69
N PHE A 128 7.68 -3.15 0.40
CA PHE A 128 6.49 -3.79 -0.15
C PHE A 128 6.90 -4.69 -1.31
N GLY A 129 6.75 -6.01 -1.13
CA GLY A 129 7.37 -6.99 -2.03
C GLY A 129 8.88 -6.74 -2.16
N ASN A 130 9.36 -6.66 -3.40
CA ASN A 130 10.76 -6.37 -3.72
C ASN A 130 11.07 -4.86 -3.81
N GLN A 131 10.04 -4.00 -3.76
CA GLN A 131 10.21 -2.55 -3.91
C GLN A 131 10.30 -1.85 -2.55
N LYS A 132 11.23 -0.91 -2.45
CA LYS A 132 11.33 -0.01 -1.29
C LYS A 132 10.62 1.30 -1.59
N PHE A 133 9.75 1.75 -0.69
CA PHE A 133 9.15 3.08 -0.71
C PHE A 133 9.87 3.96 0.31
N GLN A 134 10.39 5.10 -0.12
CA GLN A 134 11.04 6.09 0.72
C GLN A 134 10.19 7.37 0.75
N PHE A 135 9.66 7.69 1.92
CA PHE A 135 8.88 8.90 2.15
C PHE A 135 9.79 10.04 2.56
N ILE A 136 9.73 11.15 1.82
CA ILE A 136 10.48 12.37 2.09
C ILE A 136 9.47 13.43 2.52
N THR A 137 9.59 13.87 3.78
CA THR A 137 8.72 14.90 4.32
C THR A 137 9.24 16.27 3.92
N LEU A 138 8.40 17.05 3.24
CA LEU A 138 8.68 18.41 2.83
C LEU A 138 7.79 19.39 3.61
N SER A 139 8.32 20.58 3.89
CA SER A 139 7.50 21.68 4.37
C SER A 139 6.63 22.24 3.25
N ASP A 140 5.56 22.95 3.60
CA ASP A 140 4.64 23.55 2.63
C ASP A 140 5.36 24.40 1.56
N LYS A 141 6.37 25.18 1.98
CA LYS A 141 7.19 26.02 1.09
C LYS A 141 8.03 25.24 0.08
N LYS A 142 8.26 23.94 0.30
CA LYS A 142 9.04 23.04 -0.56
C LYS A 142 8.15 22.07 -1.34
N PHE A 143 6.85 22.05 -1.09
CA PHE A 143 5.90 21.14 -1.72
C PHE A 143 5.20 21.84 -2.89
N PHE A 144 5.90 21.96 -4.02
CA PHE A 144 5.40 22.60 -5.25
C PHE A 144 6.06 21.99 -6.50
N GLY A 145 5.60 22.38 -7.69
CA GLY A 145 6.24 22.02 -8.96
C GLY A 145 5.92 20.60 -9.45
N PHE A 146 4.78 20.04 -9.04
CA PHE A 146 4.30 18.74 -9.49
C PHE A 146 3.28 18.88 -10.63
N VAL A 147 3.14 17.82 -11.42
CA VAL A 147 2.16 17.70 -12.51
C VAL A 147 1.28 16.49 -12.20
N GLU A 148 -0.02 16.61 -12.48
CA GLU A 148 -0.96 15.50 -12.38
C GLU A 148 -1.00 14.75 -13.71
N GLU A 149 -0.68 13.45 -13.65
CA GLU A 149 -0.66 12.57 -14.82
C GLU A 149 -1.61 11.40 -14.58
N LYS A 150 -2.38 11.04 -15.61
CA LYS A 150 -3.14 9.78 -15.60
C LYS A 150 -2.14 8.67 -15.93
N THR A 151 -2.05 7.66 -15.06
CA THR A 151 -1.18 6.51 -15.32
C THR A 151 -1.50 5.94 -16.69
N LYS A 152 -0.51 5.98 -17.61
CA LYS A 152 -0.64 5.34 -18.92
C LYS A 152 -0.72 3.84 -18.66
N LYS A 153 -1.91 3.26 -18.86
CA LYS A 153 -2.05 1.82 -19.04
C LYS A 153 -1.26 1.48 -20.31
N THR A 154 -0.06 0.93 -20.13
CA THR A 154 0.68 0.30 -21.21
C THR A 154 0.36 -1.19 -21.21
#